data_AF-A0A1A8BYC2-F1
#
_entry.id   AF-A0A1A8BYC2-F1
#
_cell.length_a   1.000
_cell.length_b   1.000
_cell.length_c   1.000
_cell.angle_alpha   90.00
_cell.angle_beta   90.00
_cell.angle_gamma   90.00
#
_symmetry.space_group_name_H-M   'P 1'
#
loop_
_entity.id
_entity.type
_entity.pdbx_description
1 polymer ?
#
loop_
_entity_poly.entity_id
_entity_poly.type
_entity_poly.pdbx_seq_one_letter_code
_entity_poly.pdbx_strand_id
1 'polypeptide(L)'
;TGWSCGLHADWTELTSCVPVVMNKKDKKSVQKSKKSFYYITMLRDPVSRYLSEWKHVQRGATWKTALHMCDGRPPTQDELPACYSGDDWTGVSLADFMNCPSNLANNRQVRMLADLSLVGCYNMSSMSELERGHVLLASAKANLRNMAFFGLTEFQRKTQYLFERTFGLRFIRAFTQINSTRAASVGISGKVRWRIEGLNALDVELYEYAKELFLRRYQYNRQKQHQEERLRRRQERQRMHRNYLVELLRLGGGGAEEEEDEKEEVLQGVATTEDYSSQVVRW
;
A
#
# COMPACT_ATOMS: atom_id res chain seq x y z
N THR A 1 14.88 -6.96 10.65
CA THR A 1 16.07 -7.71 10.13
C THR A 1 17.11 -6.81 9.49
N GLY A 2 17.06 -5.48 9.65
CA GLY A 2 17.95 -4.56 8.93
C GLY A 2 17.85 -4.73 7.41
N TRP A 3 18.90 -4.31 6.69
CA TRP A 3 19.01 -4.41 5.23
C TRP A 3 19.68 -5.73 4.79
N SER A 4 19.17 -6.87 5.28
CA SER A 4 19.80 -8.19 5.03
C SER A 4 19.88 -8.59 3.55
N CYS A 5 19.08 -7.96 2.68
CA CYS A 5 19.04 -8.21 1.24
C CYS A 5 19.46 -6.99 0.41
N GLY A 6 20.09 -5.98 1.02
CA GLY A 6 20.42 -4.72 0.38
C GLY A 6 19.59 -3.54 0.89
N LEU A 7 20.16 -2.34 0.81
CA LEU A 7 19.49 -1.08 1.16
C LEU A 7 18.34 -0.85 0.18
N HIS A 8 17.11 -0.67 0.70
CA HIS A 8 15.90 -0.53 -0.11
C HIS A 8 15.71 -1.64 -1.15
N ALA A 9 16.05 -2.88 -0.78
CA ALA A 9 15.93 -4.04 -1.66
C ALA A 9 14.57 -4.09 -2.38
N ASP A 10 14.60 -4.19 -3.71
CA ASP A 10 13.42 -4.20 -4.55
C ASP A 10 12.76 -5.59 -4.69
N TRP A 11 11.70 -5.70 -5.50
CA TRP A 11 11.02 -6.98 -5.71
C TRP A 11 11.95 -8.08 -6.26
N THR A 12 12.84 -7.73 -7.19
CA THR A 12 13.78 -8.67 -7.81
C THR A 12 14.81 -9.15 -6.79
N GLU A 13 15.32 -8.24 -5.98
CA GLU A 13 16.27 -8.54 -4.90
C GLU A 13 15.62 -9.38 -3.79
N LEU A 14 14.45 -8.97 -3.30
CA LEU A 14 13.79 -9.60 -2.16
C LEU A 14 13.28 -11.01 -2.47
N THR A 15 12.71 -11.25 -3.65
CA THR A 15 12.19 -12.57 -4.03
C THR A 15 13.31 -13.60 -4.18
N SER A 16 14.49 -13.16 -4.64
CA SER A 16 15.68 -13.99 -4.77
C SER A 16 16.43 -14.19 -3.44
N CYS A 17 16.43 -13.19 -2.55
CA CYS A 17 17.23 -13.20 -1.33
C CYS A 17 16.50 -13.72 -0.08
N VAL A 18 15.26 -13.29 0.17
CA VAL A 18 14.56 -13.52 1.44
C VAL A 18 14.43 -15.01 1.79
N PRO A 19 14.03 -15.91 0.87
CA PRO A 19 13.93 -17.34 1.19
C PRO A 19 15.26 -17.93 1.66
N VAL A 20 16.38 -17.53 1.04
CA VAL A 20 17.73 -18.00 1.39
C VAL A 20 18.15 -17.51 2.77
N VAL A 21 17.98 -16.21 3.05
CA VAL A 21 18.35 -15.61 4.34
C VAL A 21 17.54 -16.19 5.49
N MET A 22 16.23 -16.35 5.29
CA MET A 22 15.33 -16.87 6.33
C MET A 22 15.50 -18.37 6.56
N ASN A 23 15.94 -19.14 5.55
CA ASN A 23 16.25 -20.56 5.73
C ASN A 23 17.60 -20.78 6.44
N LYS A 24 18.60 -19.91 6.21
CA LYS A 24 19.91 -20.02 6.88
C LYS A 24 19.86 -19.69 8.38
N LYS A 25 18.97 -18.79 8.81
CA LYS A 25 18.82 -18.40 10.23
C LYS A 25 18.20 -19.49 11.10
N ASP A 26 17.38 -20.37 10.52
CA ASP A 26 16.57 -21.34 11.25
C ASP A 26 17.12 -22.78 11.21
N LYS A 27 18.45 -22.96 11.18
CA LYS A 27 19.11 -24.30 11.23
C LYS A 27 18.70 -25.18 12.44
N LYS A 28 17.92 -24.65 13.39
CA LYS A 28 17.45 -25.35 14.60
C LYS A 28 16.02 -25.91 14.52
N SER A 29 15.21 -25.62 13.48
CA SER A 29 13.86 -26.20 13.37
C SER A 29 13.82 -27.38 12.39
N VAL A 30 13.47 -28.55 12.91
CA VAL A 30 13.53 -29.86 12.24
C VAL A 30 12.37 -30.06 11.22
N GLN A 31 11.43 -29.12 11.13
CA GLN A 31 10.34 -29.15 10.15
C GLN A 31 10.58 -28.14 9.02
N LYS A 32 11.00 -28.67 7.87
CA LYS A 32 10.99 -27.99 6.56
C LYS A 32 9.55 -27.73 6.07
N SER A 33 8.70 -27.07 6.87
CA SER A 33 7.45 -26.54 6.33
C SER A 33 7.81 -25.44 5.32
N LYS A 34 7.26 -25.50 4.09
CA LYS A 34 7.37 -24.41 3.11
C LYS A 34 6.92 -23.10 3.79
N LYS A 35 7.85 -22.19 4.07
CA LYS A 35 7.55 -20.91 4.71
C LYS A 35 6.71 -20.07 3.74
N SER A 36 5.61 -19.52 4.23
CA SER A 36 4.80 -18.55 3.49
C SER A 36 5.37 -17.15 3.71
N PHE A 37 5.75 -16.47 2.63
CA PHE A 37 6.19 -15.08 2.67
C PHE A 37 5.07 -14.17 2.18
N TYR A 38 4.62 -13.26 3.04
CA TYR A 38 3.59 -12.28 2.74
C TYR A 38 4.24 -10.92 2.44
N TYR A 39 4.44 -10.63 1.15
CA TYR A 39 5.00 -9.36 0.71
C TYR A 39 3.99 -8.22 0.87
N ILE A 40 4.48 -7.08 1.36
CA ILE A 40 3.70 -5.85 1.52
C ILE A 40 4.49 -4.63 1.05
N THR A 41 3.80 -3.56 0.64
CA THR A 41 4.44 -2.29 0.25
C THR A 41 3.56 -1.07 0.50
N MET A 42 4.12 0.12 0.29
CA MET A 42 3.42 1.41 0.31
C MET A 42 3.72 2.17 -0.98
N LEU A 43 2.68 2.74 -1.60
CA LEU A 43 2.80 3.61 -2.76
C LEU A 43 2.39 5.04 -2.44
N ARG A 44 2.77 5.94 -3.33
CA ARG A 44 2.49 7.37 -3.26
C ARG A 44 2.30 7.93 -4.66
N ASP A 45 1.48 8.98 -4.76
CA ASP A 45 1.33 9.81 -5.96
C ASP A 45 2.72 10.13 -6.55
N PRO A 46 2.97 9.80 -7.83
CA PRO A 46 4.31 9.89 -8.42
C PRO A 46 4.93 11.28 -8.35
N VAL A 47 4.16 12.34 -8.58
CA VAL A 47 4.65 13.72 -8.50
C VAL A 47 5.09 14.04 -7.08
N SER A 48 4.23 13.76 -6.10
CA SER A 48 4.52 13.97 -4.68
C SER A 48 5.71 13.14 -4.20
N ARG A 49 5.81 11.89 -4.66
CA ARG A 49 6.92 10.98 -4.36
C ARG A 49 8.24 11.50 -4.96
N TYR A 50 8.23 11.89 -6.23
CA TYR A 50 9.39 12.41 -6.95
C TYR A 50 9.93 13.69 -6.31
N LEU A 51 9.07 14.65 -6.00
CA LEU A 51 9.46 15.88 -5.30
C LEU A 51 10.00 15.60 -3.88
N SER A 52 9.39 14.65 -3.18
CA SER A 52 9.86 14.23 -1.85
C SER A 52 11.26 13.62 -1.92
N GLU A 53 11.55 12.85 -2.96
CA GLU A 53 12.85 12.27 -3.23
C GLU A 53 13.87 13.33 -3.60
N TRP A 54 13.54 14.24 -4.53
CA TRP A 54 14.40 15.38 -4.87
C TRP A 54 14.81 16.15 -3.61
N LYS A 55 13.85 16.51 -2.74
CA LYS A 55 14.17 17.18 -1.47
C LYS A 55 15.02 16.35 -0.52
N HIS A 56 15.03 15.02 -0.65
CA HIS A 56 15.90 14.13 0.12
C HIS A 56 17.31 14.10 -0.44
N VAL A 57 17.42 14.04 -1.76
CA VAL A 57 18.71 14.06 -2.47
C VAL A 57 19.38 15.43 -2.29
N GLN A 58 18.63 16.53 -2.40
CA GLN A 58 19.11 17.89 -2.17
C GLN A 58 19.76 18.10 -0.80
N ARG A 59 19.45 17.26 0.20
CA ARG A 59 20.03 17.31 1.56
C ARG A 59 21.01 16.16 1.86
N GLY A 60 21.53 15.49 0.83
CA GLY A 60 22.61 14.52 0.93
C GLY A 60 22.21 13.04 0.84
N ALA A 61 20.94 12.71 0.56
CA ALA A 61 20.61 11.30 0.34
C ALA A 61 21.07 10.81 -1.03
N THR A 62 21.72 9.65 -1.08
CA THR A 62 22.18 9.02 -2.32
C THR A 62 21.66 7.60 -2.50
N TRP A 63 21.47 6.87 -1.38
CA TRP A 63 21.28 5.41 -1.36
C TRP A 63 22.35 4.64 -2.12
N LYS A 64 23.58 5.18 -2.22
CA LYS A 64 24.69 4.62 -3.00
C LYS A 64 25.17 3.22 -2.58
N THR A 65 24.72 2.72 -1.42
CA THR A 65 25.00 1.37 -0.93
C THR A 65 23.90 0.36 -1.27
N ALA A 66 22.89 0.75 -2.06
CA ALA A 66 21.94 -0.19 -2.67
C ALA A 66 22.69 -1.11 -3.64
N LEU A 67 22.37 -2.41 -3.59
CA LEU A 67 23.11 -3.42 -4.35
C LEU A 67 22.62 -3.52 -5.80
N HIS A 68 21.32 -3.32 -6.01
CA HIS A 68 20.69 -3.44 -7.32
C HIS A 68 20.91 -4.83 -7.95
N MET A 69 20.84 -5.88 -7.11
CA MET A 69 21.10 -7.25 -7.57
C MET A 69 20.02 -7.72 -8.54
N CYS A 70 20.45 -8.13 -9.73
CA CYS A 70 19.59 -8.74 -10.74
C CYS A 70 20.39 -9.81 -11.48
N ASP A 71 19.78 -10.97 -11.74
CA ASP A 71 20.44 -12.14 -12.34
C ASP A 71 21.79 -12.52 -11.68
N GLY A 72 21.86 -12.37 -10.35
CA GLY A 72 23.00 -12.78 -9.54
C GLY A 72 24.19 -11.82 -9.52
N ARG A 73 24.08 -10.61 -10.11
CA ARG A 73 25.14 -9.59 -10.06
C ARG A 73 24.60 -8.16 -9.85
N PRO A 74 25.42 -7.23 -9.33
CA PRO A 74 25.11 -5.80 -9.38
C PRO A 74 25.31 -5.24 -10.80
N PRO A 75 24.69 -4.09 -11.13
CA PRO A 75 24.97 -3.38 -12.37
C PRO A 75 26.38 -2.80 -12.38
N THR A 76 26.94 -2.66 -13.57
CA THR A 76 28.18 -1.91 -13.82
C THR A 76 27.91 -0.40 -13.80
N GLN A 77 28.97 0.41 -13.73
CA GLN A 77 28.86 1.87 -13.81
C GLN A 77 28.32 2.34 -15.17
N ASP A 78 28.53 1.56 -16.23
CA ASP A 78 28.02 1.85 -17.57
C ASP A 78 26.51 1.53 -17.68
N GLU A 79 26.05 0.47 -17.01
CA GLU A 79 24.62 0.12 -16.92
C GLU A 79 23.85 1.08 -16.00
N LEU A 80 24.50 1.62 -14.98
CA LEU A 80 23.89 2.50 -13.99
C LEU A 80 24.78 3.71 -13.63
N PRO A 81 24.95 4.68 -14.54
CA PRO A 81 25.81 5.82 -14.29
C PRO A 81 25.22 6.77 -13.24
N ALA A 82 26.07 7.28 -12.36
CA ALA A 82 25.68 8.23 -11.34
C ALA A 82 25.31 9.61 -11.93
N CYS A 83 24.30 10.26 -11.35
CA CYS A 83 23.89 11.62 -11.73
C CYS A 83 24.75 12.74 -11.10
N TYR A 84 25.69 12.39 -10.24
CA TYR A 84 26.52 13.33 -9.50
C TYR A 84 27.97 12.88 -9.52
N SER A 85 28.86 13.86 -9.32
CA SER A 85 30.30 13.63 -9.13
C SER A 85 30.62 13.77 -7.64
N GLY A 86 31.57 12.97 -7.14
CA GLY A 86 31.96 12.99 -5.72
C GLY A 86 31.04 12.18 -4.82
N ASP A 87 30.80 12.67 -3.60
CA ASP A 87 30.18 11.87 -2.54
C ASP A 87 28.66 11.79 -2.58
N ASP A 88 28.00 12.88 -2.99
CA ASP A 88 26.55 13.01 -3.04
C ASP A 88 26.08 14.08 -4.05
N TRP A 89 24.77 14.32 -4.07
CA TRP A 89 24.12 15.32 -4.93
C TRP A 89 23.48 16.45 -4.12
N THR A 90 24.14 16.86 -3.03
CA THR A 90 23.67 17.93 -2.14
C THR A 90 23.52 19.24 -2.91
N GLY A 91 22.46 19.99 -2.62
CA GLY A 91 22.17 21.27 -3.25
C GLY A 91 21.57 21.19 -4.64
N VAL A 92 21.38 20.00 -5.22
CA VAL A 92 20.83 19.84 -6.58
C VAL A 92 19.51 20.60 -6.79
N SER A 93 19.44 21.36 -7.88
CA SER A 93 18.22 22.06 -8.28
C SER A 93 17.17 21.07 -8.80
N LEU A 94 15.88 21.44 -8.79
CA LEU A 94 14.85 20.57 -9.38
C LEU A 94 15.09 20.37 -10.88
N ALA A 95 15.60 21.39 -11.58
CA ALA A 95 15.90 21.32 -13.01
C ALA A 95 16.98 20.28 -13.30
N ASP A 96 18.11 20.32 -12.58
CA ASP A 96 19.20 19.37 -12.76
C ASP A 96 18.80 17.95 -12.37
N PHE A 97 18.01 17.83 -11.30
CA PHE A 97 17.45 16.55 -10.88
C PHE A 97 16.58 15.91 -11.98
N MET A 98 15.76 16.71 -12.67
CA MET A 98 14.93 16.27 -13.80
C MET A 98 15.72 16.03 -15.10
N ASN A 99 16.90 16.63 -15.25
CA ASN A 99 17.69 16.57 -16.48
C ASN A 99 18.65 15.38 -16.53
N CYS A 100 18.93 14.70 -15.41
CA CYS A 100 19.76 13.50 -15.43
C CYS A 100 19.00 12.29 -16.01
N PRO A 101 19.44 11.69 -17.14
CA PRO A 101 18.74 10.56 -17.76
C PRO A 101 18.75 9.29 -16.89
N SER A 102 19.85 9.05 -16.15
CA SER A 102 20.00 7.87 -15.29
C SER A 102 19.43 8.04 -13.87
N ASN A 103 18.64 9.09 -13.64
CA ASN A 103 18.07 9.35 -12.32
C ASN A 103 17.13 8.22 -11.89
N LEU A 104 17.53 7.44 -10.89
CA LEU A 104 16.74 6.36 -10.30
C LEU A 104 15.43 6.82 -9.65
N ALA A 105 15.20 8.12 -9.49
CA ALA A 105 13.90 8.65 -9.12
C ALA A 105 12.85 8.44 -10.23
N ASN A 106 13.25 8.41 -11.50
CA ASN A 106 12.34 8.21 -12.62
C ASN A 106 11.73 6.79 -12.55
N ASN A 107 10.40 6.70 -12.62
CA ASN A 107 9.64 5.43 -12.58
C ASN A 107 10.08 4.47 -11.47
N ARG A 108 10.42 5.01 -10.29
CA ARG A 108 10.97 4.24 -9.16
C ARG A 108 10.01 3.15 -8.70
N GLN A 109 8.71 3.42 -8.58
CA GLN A 109 7.76 2.45 -8.05
C GLN A 109 7.59 1.27 -9.00
N VAL A 110 7.48 1.53 -10.30
CA VAL A 110 7.45 0.48 -11.34
C VAL A 110 8.73 -0.33 -11.32
N ARG A 111 9.89 0.32 -11.40
CA ARG A 111 11.18 -0.39 -11.39
C ARG A 111 11.35 -1.27 -10.15
N MET A 112 10.99 -0.76 -8.97
CA MET A 112 11.18 -1.50 -7.72
C MET A 112 10.12 -2.59 -7.46
N LEU A 113 9.02 -2.62 -8.21
CA LEU A 113 7.97 -3.63 -8.09
C LEU A 113 8.00 -4.67 -9.21
N ALA A 114 8.61 -4.34 -10.33
CA ALA A 114 8.77 -5.25 -11.45
C ALA A 114 9.85 -6.30 -11.18
N ASP A 115 9.71 -7.41 -11.91
CA ASP A 115 10.80 -8.33 -12.16
C ASP A 115 11.71 -7.75 -13.25
N LEU A 116 12.92 -7.33 -12.86
CA LEU A 116 13.88 -6.71 -13.77
C LEU A 116 14.56 -7.73 -14.69
N SER A 117 14.57 -9.02 -14.35
CA SER A 117 15.13 -10.08 -15.21
C SER A 117 14.40 -10.17 -16.55
N LEU A 118 13.10 -9.86 -16.56
CA LEU A 118 12.25 -9.86 -17.76
C LEU A 118 12.71 -8.88 -18.84
N VAL A 119 13.52 -7.89 -18.48
CA VAL A 119 13.97 -6.83 -19.39
C VAL A 119 15.50 -6.77 -19.51
N GLY A 120 16.20 -7.83 -19.11
CA GLY A 120 17.67 -7.86 -19.11
C GLY A 120 18.29 -6.97 -18.03
N CYS A 121 17.66 -6.91 -16.86
CA CYS A 121 18.12 -6.15 -15.70
C CYS A 121 18.33 -4.66 -16.03
N TYR A 122 19.50 -4.10 -15.74
CA TYR A 122 19.86 -2.70 -16.00
C TYR A 122 20.47 -2.47 -17.38
N ASN A 123 20.58 -3.51 -18.21
CA ASN A 123 21.03 -3.35 -19.59
C ASN A 123 19.92 -2.73 -20.44
N MET A 124 20.08 -1.46 -20.79
CA MET A 124 19.11 -0.70 -21.60
C MET A 124 19.16 -1.03 -23.10
N SER A 125 20.18 -1.76 -23.56
CA SER A 125 20.35 -2.14 -24.97
C SER A 125 19.66 -3.46 -25.34
N SER A 126 19.07 -4.16 -24.37
CA SER A 126 18.43 -5.46 -24.59
C SER A 126 17.14 -5.39 -25.43
N MET A 127 16.42 -4.26 -25.37
CA MET A 127 15.15 -4.01 -26.07
C MET A 127 14.86 -2.52 -26.13
N SER A 128 13.85 -2.12 -26.92
CA SER A 128 13.45 -0.71 -27.02
C SER A 128 12.89 -0.18 -25.69
N GLU A 129 13.03 1.12 -25.45
CA GLU A 129 12.51 1.76 -24.22
C GLU A 129 10.99 1.58 -24.07
N LEU A 130 10.25 1.64 -25.18
CA LEU A 130 8.79 1.47 -25.19
C LEU A 130 8.39 0.04 -24.82
N GLU A 131 9.04 -0.97 -25.40
CA GLU A 131 8.81 -2.37 -25.07
C GLU A 131 9.19 -2.66 -23.62
N ARG A 132 10.36 -2.17 -23.18
CA ARG A 132 10.83 -2.26 -21.80
C ARG A 132 9.82 -1.68 -20.82
N GLY A 133 9.29 -0.50 -21.12
CA GLY A 133 8.29 0.18 -20.29
C GLY A 133 7.01 -0.65 -20.13
N HIS A 134 6.51 -1.25 -21.22
CA HIS A 134 5.32 -2.11 -21.18
C HIS A 134 5.54 -3.37 -20.32
N VAL A 135 6.67 -4.06 -20.48
CA VAL A 135 7.00 -5.26 -19.70
C VAL A 135 7.13 -4.94 -18.22
N LEU A 136 7.88 -3.87 -17.88
CA LEU A 136 8.04 -3.43 -16.50
C LEU A 136 6.71 -3.07 -15.85
N LEU A 137 5.86 -2.32 -16.54
CA LEU A 137 4.57 -1.92 -16.00
C LEU A 137 3.63 -3.11 -15.78
N ALA A 138 3.55 -4.02 -16.74
CA ALA A 138 2.75 -5.24 -16.62
C ALA A 138 3.23 -6.10 -15.44
N SER A 139 4.54 -6.27 -15.30
CA SER A 139 5.17 -7.00 -14.19
C SER A 139 4.87 -6.33 -12.84
N ALA A 140 5.07 -5.01 -12.73
CA ALA A 140 4.79 -4.25 -11.51
C ALA A 140 3.31 -4.35 -11.09
N LYS A 141 2.36 -4.21 -12.04
CA LYS A 141 0.92 -4.37 -11.77
C LYS A 141 0.60 -5.79 -11.28
N ALA A 142 1.16 -6.82 -11.92
CA ALA A 142 0.95 -8.22 -11.54
C ALA A 142 1.50 -8.51 -10.13
N ASN A 143 2.72 -8.09 -9.85
CA ASN A 143 3.38 -8.27 -8.57
C ASN A 143 2.63 -7.55 -7.45
N LEU A 144 2.30 -6.27 -7.65
CA LEU A 144 1.53 -5.47 -6.69
C LEU A 144 0.15 -6.10 -6.39
N ARG A 145 -0.56 -6.58 -7.41
CA ARG A 145 -1.86 -7.25 -7.25
C ARG A 145 -1.72 -8.52 -6.41
N ASN A 146 -0.64 -9.27 -6.59
CA ASN A 146 -0.43 -10.56 -5.93
C ASN A 146 0.21 -10.43 -4.53
N MET A 147 0.68 -9.24 -4.14
CA MET A 147 1.10 -8.98 -2.76
C MET A 147 -0.07 -9.17 -1.78
N ALA A 148 0.26 -9.62 -0.57
CA ALA A 148 -0.73 -9.84 0.48
C ALA A 148 -1.45 -8.54 0.85
N PHE A 149 -0.72 -7.42 0.86
CA PHE A 149 -1.26 -6.11 1.15
C PHE A 149 -0.40 -5.02 0.51
N PHE A 150 -1.01 -3.92 0.11
CA PHE A 150 -0.30 -2.66 -0.11
C PHE A 150 -1.15 -1.49 0.35
N GLY A 151 -0.48 -0.41 0.77
CA GLY A 151 -1.12 0.81 1.20
C GLY A 151 -0.80 2.01 0.31
N LEU A 152 -1.59 3.06 0.47
CA LEU A 152 -1.39 4.34 -0.21
C LEU A 152 -1.17 5.44 0.83
N THR A 153 -0.18 6.29 0.58
CA THR A 153 0.27 7.33 1.52
C THR A 153 -0.81 8.38 1.80
N GLU A 154 -1.67 8.62 0.81
CA GLU A 154 -2.79 9.55 0.77
C GLU A 154 -4.01 9.05 1.55
N PHE A 155 -4.03 7.77 1.96
CA PHE A 155 -5.19 7.14 2.59
C PHE A 155 -4.83 6.39 3.87
N GLN A 156 -4.14 7.04 4.82
CA GLN A 156 -3.58 6.41 6.03
C GLN A 156 -4.60 5.57 6.83
N ARG A 157 -5.82 6.09 7.06
CA ARG A 157 -6.87 5.34 7.78
C ARG A 157 -7.42 4.14 7.01
N LYS A 158 -7.54 4.24 5.69
CA LYS A 158 -7.97 3.11 4.85
C LYS A 158 -6.87 2.05 4.75
N THR A 159 -5.61 2.49 4.68
CA THR A 159 -4.41 1.65 4.72
C THR A 159 -4.37 0.86 6.04
N GLN A 160 -4.57 1.53 7.18
CA GLN A 160 -4.69 0.87 8.48
C GLN A 160 -5.80 -0.19 8.45
N TYR A 161 -7.03 0.20 8.07
CA TYR A 161 -8.17 -0.71 8.04
C TYR A 161 -7.92 -1.97 7.21
N LEU A 162 -7.39 -1.79 5.99
CA LEU A 162 -7.11 -2.93 5.12
C LEU A 162 -5.99 -3.82 5.68
N PHE A 163 -4.93 -3.25 6.25
CA PHE A 163 -3.87 -4.05 6.87
C PHE A 163 -4.40 -4.91 8.03
N GLU A 164 -5.18 -4.29 8.93
CA GLU A 164 -5.81 -4.96 10.06
C GLU A 164 -6.71 -6.11 9.60
N ARG A 165 -7.52 -5.91 8.56
CA ARG A 165 -8.41 -6.94 8.00
C ARG A 165 -7.65 -8.04 7.25
N THR A 166 -6.61 -7.70 6.49
CA THR A 166 -5.82 -8.69 5.74
C THR A 166 -5.13 -9.69 6.67
N PHE A 167 -4.58 -9.22 7.79
CA PHE A 167 -3.78 -10.07 8.69
C PHE A 167 -4.49 -10.47 9.98
N GLY A 168 -5.72 -10.01 10.21
CA GLY A 168 -6.43 -10.25 11.47
C GLY A 168 -5.75 -9.57 12.68
N LEU A 169 -5.10 -8.43 12.44
CA LEU A 169 -4.35 -7.67 13.45
C LEU A 169 -5.08 -6.37 13.80
N ARG A 170 -4.64 -5.69 14.87
CA ARG A 170 -5.08 -4.34 15.22
C ARG A 170 -3.91 -3.49 15.66
N PHE A 171 -3.84 -2.25 15.17
CA PHE A 171 -2.86 -1.29 15.67
C PHE A 171 -3.35 -0.67 16.98
N ILE A 172 -2.41 -0.39 17.88
CA ILE A 172 -2.70 0.23 19.19
C ILE A 172 -3.21 1.67 19.00
N ARG A 173 -2.63 2.40 18.04
CA ARG A 173 -2.99 3.79 17.74
C ARG A 173 -3.50 3.90 16.31
N ALA A 174 -4.49 4.77 16.14
CA ALA A 174 -4.99 5.16 14.84
C ALA A 174 -3.89 5.85 14.02
N PHE A 175 -3.79 5.51 12.73
CA PHE A 175 -2.94 6.22 11.79
C PHE A 175 -3.49 7.62 11.55
N THR A 176 -2.61 8.61 11.44
CA THR A 176 -2.97 10.01 11.19
C THR A 176 -2.56 10.42 9.79
N GLN A 177 -3.43 11.18 9.11
CA GLN A 177 -3.11 11.74 7.80
C GLN A 177 -2.29 13.02 8.00
N ILE A 178 -1.05 13.04 7.52
CA ILE A 178 -0.18 14.23 7.54
C ILE A 178 0.07 14.67 6.10
N ASN A 179 -0.69 15.64 5.64
CA ASN A 179 -0.60 16.16 4.27
C ASN A 179 0.43 17.28 4.11
N SER A 180 0.84 17.93 5.21
CA SER A 180 1.90 18.95 5.27
C SER A 180 3.29 18.32 5.10
N THR A 181 3.52 17.68 3.96
CA THR A 181 4.79 17.04 3.62
C THR A 181 5.73 18.03 2.94
N ARG A 182 7.05 17.73 2.96
CA ARG A 182 8.06 18.52 2.22
C ARG A 182 7.78 18.63 0.72
N ALA A 183 7.04 17.67 0.14
CA ALA A 183 6.60 17.73 -1.25
C ALA A 183 5.42 18.69 -1.43
N ALA A 184 4.44 18.66 -0.52
CA ALA A 184 3.27 19.55 -0.55
C ALA A 184 3.65 21.04 -0.36
N SER A 185 4.77 21.33 0.30
CA SER A 185 5.29 22.69 0.44
C SER A 185 6.02 23.19 -0.81
N VAL A 186 6.29 22.35 -1.81
CA VAL A 186 6.91 22.79 -3.07
C VAL A 186 5.79 23.28 -4.00
N GLY A 187 5.61 24.60 -4.07
CA GLY A 187 4.82 25.20 -5.13
C GLY A 187 5.48 24.94 -6.48
N ILE A 188 4.85 24.13 -7.33
CA ILE A 188 5.32 23.88 -8.70
C ILE A 188 4.32 24.43 -9.72
N SER A 189 4.82 24.91 -10.85
CA SER A 189 3.96 25.34 -11.96
C SER A 189 3.38 24.12 -12.69
N GLY A 190 2.27 24.31 -13.41
CA GLY A 190 1.66 23.25 -14.23
C GLY A 190 2.63 22.66 -15.26
N LYS A 191 3.53 23.48 -15.83
CA LYS A 191 4.57 23.02 -16.76
C LYS A 191 5.57 22.07 -16.10
N VAL A 192 6.01 22.38 -14.88
CA VAL A 192 6.92 21.52 -14.12
C VAL A 192 6.22 20.23 -13.71
N ARG A 193 4.94 20.31 -13.30
CA ARG A 193 4.13 19.13 -12.97
C ARG A 193 4.04 18.18 -14.16
N TRP A 194 3.65 18.69 -15.33
CA TRP A 194 3.54 17.90 -16.56
C TRP A 194 4.86 17.22 -16.93
N ARG A 195 5.99 17.92 -16.76
CA ARG A 195 7.31 17.34 -17.01
C ARG A 195 7.65 16.21 -16.03
N ILE A 196 7.33 16.35 -14.74
CA ILE A 196 7.53 15.29 -13.73
C ILE A 196 6.64 14.09 -14.03
N GLU A 197 5.39 14.32 -14.44
CA GLU A 197 4.47 13.26 -14.88
C GLU A 197 5.03 12.51 -16.09
N GLY A 198 5.61 13.22 -17.08
CA GLY A 198 6.29 12.59 -18.21
C GLY A 198 7.51 11.74 -17.82
N LEU A 199 8.37 12.22 -16.92
CA LEU A 199 9.51 11.46 -16.39
C LEU A 199 9.09 10.23 -15.56
N ASN A 200 7.85 10.22 -15.07
CA ASN A 200 7.29 9.18 -14.22
C ASN A 200 6.05 8.54 -14.86
N ALA A 201 5.97 8.50 -16.20
CA ALA A 201 4.77 8.07 -16.91
C ALA A 201 4.31 6.65 -16.52
N LEU A 202 5.24 5.71 -16.36
CA LEU A 202 4.92 4.34 -15.91
C LEU A 202 4.42 4.34 -14.47
N ASP A 203 5.04 5.14 -13.60
CA ASP A 203 4.62 5.31 -12.20
C ASP A 203 3.22 5.93 -12.10
N VAL A 204 2.86 6.86 -13.00
CA VAL A 204 1.51 7.44 -13.10
C VAL A 204 0.49 6.35 -13.41
N GLU A 205 0.73 5.56 -14.46
CA GLU A 205 -0.20 4.50 -14.84
C GLU A 205 -0.28 3.38 -13.77
N LEU A 206 0.85 3.03 -13.14
CA LEU A 206 0.86 2.09 -12.02
C LEU A 206 0.05 2.62 -10.84
N TYR A 207 0.22 3.91 -10.49
CA TYR A 207 -0.44 4.50 -9.33
C TYR A 207 -1.95 4.63 -9.54
N GLU A 208 -2.41 4.98 -10.75
CA GLU A 208 -3.83 4.96 -11.10
C GLU A 208 -4.44 3.57 -10.91
N TYR A 209 -3.79 2.55 -11.48
CA TYR A 209 -4.18 1.15 -11.29
C TYR A 209 -4.21 0.76 -9.80
N ALA A 210 -3.16 1.10 -9.05
CA ALA A 210 -3.04 0.78 -7.64
C ALA A 210 -4.13 1.45 -6.80
N LYS A 211 -4.46 2.71 -7.10
CA LYS A 211 -5.51 3.49 -6.45
C LYS A 211 -6.89 2.86 -6.66
N GLU A 212 -7.21 2.49 -7.89
CA GLU A 212 -8.46 1.81 -8.21
C GLU A 212 -8.58 0.47 -7.48
N LEU A 213 -7.53 -0.37 -7.57
CA LEU A 213 -7.50 -1.68 -6.91
C LEU A 213 -7.61 -1.55 -5.39
N PHE A 214 -6.91 -0.59 -4.78
CA PHE A 214 -6.94 -0.33 -3.35
C PHE A 214 -8.33 0.08 -2.87
N LEU A 215 -8.97 1.02 -3.56
CA LEU A 215 -10.31 1.50 -3.20
C LEU A 215 -11.36 0.40 -3.38
N ARG A 216 -11.24 -0.44 -4.43
CA ARG A 216 -12.09 -1.63 -4.60
C ARG A 216 -11.91 -2.63 -3.45
N ARG A 217 -10.67 -2.94 -3.06
CA ARG A 217 -10.37 -3.81 -1.90
C ARG A 217 -10.98 -3.25 -0.61
N TYR A 218 -10.86 -1.94 -0.40
CA TYR A 218 -11.43 -1.26 0.76
C TYR A 218 -12.96 -1.38 0.78
N GLN A 219 -13.63 -1.02 -0.32
CA GLN A 219 -15.09 -1.10 -0.44
C GLN A 219 -15.61 -2.52 -0.22
N TYR A 220 -15.00 -3.51 -0.88
CA TYR A 220 -15.36 -4.92 -0.70
C TYR A 220 -15.28 -5.37 0.75
N ASN A 221 -14.16 -5.07 1.43
CA ASN A 221 -13.98 -5.44 2.84
C ASN A 221 -14.97 -4.73 3.76
N ARG A 222 -15.30 -3.46 3.49
CA ARG A 222 -16.31 -2.71 4.25
C ARG A 222 -17.72 -3.29 4.08
N GLN A 223 -18.11 -3.60 2.85
CA GLN A 223 -19.41 -4.22 2.57
C GLN A 223 -19.53 -5.59 3.24
N LYS A 224 -18.48 -6.41 3.17
CA LYS A 224 -18.42 -7.70 3.86
C LYS A 224 -18.55 -7.55 5.37
N GLN A 225 -17.84 -6.60 5.98
CA GLN A 225 -17.95 -6.30 7.42
C GLN A 225 -19.39 -5.92 7.80
N HIS A 226 -20.03 -5.03 7.03
CA HIS A 226 -21.41 -4.63 7.30
C HIS A 226 -22.40 -5.81 7.16
N GLN A 227 -22.18 -6.75 6.23
CA GLN A 227 -22.97 -7.97 6.13
C GLN A 227 -22.78 -8.87 7.36
N GLU A 228 -21.54 -9.08 7.80
CA GLU A 228 -21.20 -9.85 9.00
C GLU A 228 -21.88 -9.26 10.25
N GLU A 229 -21.82 -7.94 10.43
CA GLU A 229 -22.46 -7.23 11.54
C GLU A 229 -23.99 -7.33 11.49
N ARG A 230 -24.60 -7.21 10.31
CA ARG A 230 -26.06 -7.40 10.14
C ARG A 230 -26.51 -8.81 10.50
N LEU A 231 -25.75 -9.82 10.07
CA LEU A 231 -26.03 -11.22 10.40
C LEU A 231 -25.91 -11.46 11.91
N ARG A 232 -24.85 -10.94 12.53
CA ARG A 232 -24.64 -11.02 13.98
C ARG A 232 -25.79 -10.38 14.76
N ARG A 233 -26.20 -9.16 14.41
CA ARG A 233 -27.35 -8.48 15.04
C ARG A 233 -28.65 -9.28 14.88
N ARG A 234 -28.87 -9.92 13.72
CA ARG A 234 -30.05 -10.78 13.49
C ARG A 234 -30.01 -12.03 14.38
N GLN A 235 -28.86 -12.68 14.50
CA GLN A 235 -28.68 -13.85 15.38
C GLN A 235 -28.84 -13.48 16.86
N GLU A 236 -28.31 -12.33 17.29
CA GLU A 236 -28.49 -11.80 18.63
C GLU A 236 -29.98 -11.54 18.92
N ARG A 237 -30.72 -10.91 17.99
CA ARG A 237 -32.18 -10.73 18.13
C ARG A 237 -32.94 -12.06 18.21
N GLN A 238 -32.60 -13.03 17.37
CA GLN A 238 -33.24 -14.36 17.41
C GLN A 238 -32.96 -15.07 18.74
N ARG A 239 -31.73 -14.98 19.26
CA ARG A 239 -31.35 -15.54 20.56
C ARG A 239 -32.09 -14.86 21.70
N MET A 240 -32.20 -13.53 21.68
CA MET A 240 -32.98 -12.77 22.68
C MET A 240 -34.46 -13.15 22.64
N HIS A 241 -35.06 -13.24 21.46
CA HIS A 241 -36.46 -13.66 21.31
C HIS A 241 -36.67 -15.10 21.82
N ARG A 242 -35.75 -16.03 21.52
CA ARG A 242 -35.82 -17.40 22.04
C ARG A 242 -35.69 -17.45 23.56
N ASN A 243 -34.76 -16.67 24.12
CA ASN A 243 -34.60 -16.57 25.58
C ASN A 243 -35.86 -15.99 26.25
N TYR A 244 -36.45 -14.96 25.65
CA TYR A 244 -37.72 -14.37 26.11
C TYR A 244 -38.84 -15.40 26.13
N LEU A 245 -39.03 -16.17 25.05
CA LEU A 245 -40.04 -17.23 24.98
C LEU A 245 -39.82 -18.32 26.04
N VAL A 246 -38.57 -18.71 26.30
CA VAL A 246 -38.24 -19.69 27.36
C VAL A 246 -38.56 -19.13 28.74
N GLU A 247 -38.30 -17.84 28.99
CA GLU A 247 -38.62 -17.20 30.26
C GLU A 247 -40.13 -17.10 30.49
N LEU A 248 -40.87 -16.75 29.44
CA LEU A 248 -42.34 -16.71 29.46
C LEU A 248 -42.93 -18.09 29.82
N LEU A 249 -42.36 -19.16 29.27
CA LEU A 249 -42.74 -20.54 29.59
C LEU A 249 -42.38 -20.95 31.03
N ARG A 250 -41.28 -20.42 31.58
CA ARG A 250 -40.81 -20.72 32.95
C ARG A 250 -41.60 -20.02 34.04
N LEU A 251 -42.07 -18.81 33.78
CA LEU A 251 -42.91 -18.06 34.72
C LEU A 251 -44.33 -18.62 34.83
N GLY A 252 -44.64 -19.71 34.12
CA GLY A 252 -45.95 -20.34 34.08
C GLY A 252 -46.90 -19.52 33.24
N GLY A 253 -47.34 -20.06 32.11
CA GLY A 253 -48.38 -19.43 31.29
C GLY A 253 -49.69 -19.31 32.05
N GLY A 254 -49.84 -18.22 32.80
CA GLY A 254 -51.06 -17.82 33.49
C GLY A 254 -51.24 -16.32 33.31
N GLY A 255 -52.19 -15.94 32.46
CA GLY A 255 -52.55 -14.55 32.19
C GLY A 255 -52.32 -14.13 30.74
N ALA A 256 -52.98 -14.80 29.80
CA ALA A 256 -53.43 -14.10 28.61
C ALA A 256 -54.75 -13.44 28.98
N GLU A 257 -54.70 -12.20 29.45
CA GLU A 257 -55.77 -11.21 29.29
C GLU A 257 -55.21 -9.84 29.70
N GLU A 258 -55.30 -8.90 28.76
CA GLU A 258 -55.16 -7.44 28.90
C GLU A 258 -53.75 -6.88 29.14
N GLU A 259 -53.08 -6.52 28.05
CA GLU A 259 -52.30 -5.27 27.92
C GLU A 259 -51.86 -5.10 26.44
N GLU A 260 -52.85 -5.05 25.53
CA GLU A 260 -52.69 -4.41 24.22
C GLU A 260 -53.05 -2.93 24.41
N ASP A 261 -52.09 -2.11 24.85
CA ASP A 261 -52.04 -0.65 24.64
C ASP A 261 -50.99 -0.09 25.61
N GLU A 262 -49.72 0.03 25.18
CA GLU A 262 -48.73 1.03 25.70
C GLU A 262 -47.27 0.82 25.23
N LYS A 263 -47.01 0.05 24.15
CA LYS A 263 -45.61 -0.19 23.69
C LYS A 263 -45.29 0.30 22.28
N GLU A 264 -45.99 1.32 21.79
CA GLU A 264 -45.59 2.01 20.56
C GLU A 264 -44.68 3.25 20.77
N GLU A 265 -44.52 3.79 21.99
CA GLU A 265 -43.79 5.06 22.17
C GLU A 265 -42.29 4.97 22.54
N VAL A 266 -41.74 3.79 22.89
CA VAL A 266 -40.33 3.72 23.38
C VAL A 266 -39.30 3.42 22.27
N LEU A 267 -39.74 3.18 21.03
CA LEU A 267 -38.83 2.91 19.89
C LEU A 267 -38.45 4.14 19.05
N GLN A 268 -38.96 5.34 19.38
CA GLN A 268 -38.57 6.60 18.70
C GLN A 268 -37.35 7.32 19.31
N GLY A 269 -36.74 6.76 20.37
CA GLY A 269 -35.68 7.44 21.13
C GLY A 269 -34.23 7.05 20.82
N VAL A 270 -33.93 6.30 19.75
CA VAL A 270 -32.52 6.03 19.38
C VAL A 270 -32.12 6.96 18.25
N ALA A 271 -31.70 8.16 18.64
CA ALA A 271 -31.03 9.12 17.79
C ALA A 271 -29.98 8.41 16.93
N THR A 272 -30.12 8.57 15.61
CA THR A 272 -29.15 8.21 14.60
C THR A 272 -27.79 8.80 14.97
N THR A 273 -26.86 7.98 15.45
CA THR A 273 -25.46 8.38 15.60
C THR A 273 -24.95 8.79 14.22
N GLU A 274 -24.62 10.06 14.11
CA GLU A 274 -24.19 10.76 12.90
C GLU A 274 -23.27 9.91 12.01
N ASP A 275 -23.77 9.69 10.80
CA ASP A 275 -23.02 9.19 9.68
C ASP A 275 -22.00 10.27 9.29
N TYR A 276 -20.76 10.16 9.78
CA TYR A 276 -19.62 10.94 9.29
C TYR A 276 -19.20 10.41 7.90
N SER A 277 -20.13 10.50 6.95
CA SER A 277 -19.87 10.33 5.53
C SER A 277 -19.15 11.59 5.03
N SER A 278 -17.83 11.47 5.03
CA SER A 278 -16.88 12.18 4.20
C SER A 278 -17.48 13.18 3.19
N GLN A 279 -17.27 14.46 3.47
CA GLN A 279 -17.18 15.50 2.46
C GLN A 279 -16.20 15.06 1.38
N VAL A 280 -16.74 14.81 0.19
CA VAL A 280 -15.94 14.65 -1.03
C VAL A 280 -15.51 16.05 -1.45
N VAL A 281 -14.35 16.49 -0.98
CA VAL A 281 -13.66 17.63 -1.60
C VAL A 281 -13.06 17.10 -2.90
N ARG A 282 -13.70 17.46 -4.03
CA ARG A 282 -13.12 17.31 -5.36
C ARG A 282 -11.88 18.21 -5.44
N TRP A 283 -10.75 17.61 -5.78
CA TRP A 283 -9.54 18.29 -6.25
C TRP A 283 -9.43 18.05 -7.75
#